data_AF-A0A177AD06-F1
#
_entry.id   AF-A0A177AD06-F1
#
_cell.length_a   1.000
_cell.length_b   1.000
_cell.length_c   1.000
_cell.angle_alpha   90.00
_cell.angle_beta   90.00
_cell.angle_gamma   90.00
#
_symmetry.space_group_name_H-M   'P 1'
#
loop_
_entity.id
_entity.type
_entity.pdbx_description
1 polymer ?
#
loop_
_entity_poly.entity_id
_entity_poly.type
_entity_poly.pdbx_seq_one_letter_code
_entity_poly.pdbx_strand_id
1 'polypeptide(L)'
;MPTTLEFHGRNPITFESAEKVEANVIRQLGYGPAAAELRQELWKERREIEAIAKHHLGLGSELSYTVLEQSTWIQGGFNICVPIEANLGKLSKKLIFRCPMPQACRKHIPGTVDEKLSCELGAYMWMQDKCPDIRILTYTALASRTADM
;
A
#
# COMPACT_ATOMS: atom_id res chain seq x y z
N MET A 1 -0.41 -35.95 -11.09
CA MET A 1 0.18 -34.73 -10.49
C MET A 1 -0.97 -33.97 -9.85
N PRO A 2 -0.96 -33.70 -8.53
CA PRO A 2 -2.02 -32.90 -7.92
C PRO A 2 -2.02 -31.49 -8.53
N THR A 3 -3.19 -30.95 -8.83
CA THR A 3 -3.32 -29.57 -9.32
C THR A 3 -3.00 -28.61 -8.18
N THR A 4 -1.92 -27.86 -8.35
CA THR A 4 -1.40 -26.91 -7.35
C THR A 4 -1.82 -25.49 -7.69
N LEU A 5 -2.23 -24.74 -6.68
CA LEU A 5 -2.67 -23.36 -6.76
C LEU A 5 -1.54 -22.44 -6.25
N GLU A 6 -1.06 -21.55 -7.10
CA GLU A 6 0.06 -20.64 -6.83
C GLU A 6 -0.40 -19.36 -6.11
N PHE A 7 0.25 -19.01 -5.00
CA PHE A 7 -0.06 -17.82 -4.21
C PHE A 7 1.11 -16.85 -4.22
N HIS A 8 0.82 -15.56 -4.44
CA HIS A 8 1.85 -14.53 -4.40
C HIS A 8 2.43 -14.42 -2.97
N GLY A 9 3.70 -14.79 -2.81
CA GLY A 9 4.43 -14.72 -1.53
C GLY A 9 4.07 -15.80 -0.52
N ARG A 10 3.45 -16.91 -0.93
CA ARG A 10 3.19 -18.09 -0.08
C ARG A 10 3.52 -19.38 -0.82
N ASN A 11 3.75 -20.45 -0.05
CA ASN A 11 3.92 -21.77 -0.64
C ASN A 11 2.66 -22.17 -1.42
N PRO A 12 2.81 -22.82 -2.58
CA PRO A 12 1.68 -23.34 -3.34
C PRO A 12 0.87 -24.32 -2.49
N ILE A 13 -0.45 -24.32 -2.67
CA ILE A 13 -1.36 -25.24 -1.95
C ILE A 13 -2.06 -26.17 -2.95
N THR A 14 -2.39 -27.39 -2.53
CA THR A 14 -3.17 -28.32 -3.36
C THR A 14 -4.66 -28.04 -3.21
N PHE A 15 -5.47 -28.46 -4.18
CA PHE A 15 -6.92 -28.40 -4.09
C PHE A 15 -7.47 -29.07 -2.80
N GLU A 16 -7.00 -30.26 -2.46
CA GLU A 16 -7.39 -31.00 -1.25
C GLU A 16 -7.04 -30.26 0.05
N SER A 17 -5.94 -29.50 0.06
CA SER A 17 -5.58 -28.65 1.19
C SER A 17 -6.44 -27.40 1.25
N ALA A 18 -6.83 -26.84 0.10
CA ALA A 18 -7.70 -25.68 -0.01
C ALA A 18 -9.12 -25.97 0.51
N GLU A 19 -9.65 -27.17 0.27
CA GLU A 19 -10.96 -27.61 0.80
C GLU A 19 -11.02 -27.61 2.33
N LYS A 20 -9.88 -27.79 3.00
CA LYS A 20 -9.77 -27.84 4.47
C LYS A 20 -9.57 -26.47 5.11
N VAL A 21 -9.49 -25.39 4.31
CA VAL A 21 -9.26 -24.03 4.79
C VAL A 21 -10.55 -23.24 4.70
N GLU A 22 -10.98 -22.65 5.81
CA GLU A 22 -12.13 -21.74 5.86
C GLU A 22 -11.77 -20.34 5.31
N ALA A 23 -11.38 -20.29 4.03
CA ALA A 23 -11.06 -19.06 3.34
C ALA A 23 -11.54 -19.11 1.88
N ASN A 24 -11.84 -17.93 1.32
CA ASN A 24 -12.15 -17.83 -0.11
C ASN A 24 -10.85 -17.86 -0.93
N VAL A 25 -10.37 -19.07 -1.20
CA VAL A 25 -9.12 -19.38 -1.91
C VAL A 25 -9.13 -18.81 -3.34
N ILE A 26 -10.27 -18.88 -4.04
CA ILE A 26 -10.45 -18.32 -5.40
C ILE A 26 -10.17 -16.81 -5.38
N ARG A 27 -10.74 -16.09 -4.42
CA ARG A 27 -10.50 -14.65 -4.27
C ARG A 27 -9.04 -14.33 -3.96
N GLN A 28 -8.38 -15.15 -3.15
CA GLN A 28 -6.97 -14.95 -2.81
C GLN A 28 -6.05 -15.18 -4.01
N LEU A 29 -6.38 -16.09 -4.92
CA LEU A 29 -5.64 -16.29 -6.16
C LEU A 29 -5.68 -15.06 -7.07
N GLY A 30 -6.82 -14.36 -7.13
CA GLY A 30 -6.97 -13.12 -7.89
C GLY A 30 -6.14 -11.95 -7.35
N TYR A 31 -5.69 -12.00 -6.09
CA TYR A 31 -4.92 -10.90 -5.49
C TYR A 31 -3.51 -10.77 -6.05
N GLY A 32 -2.87 -11.88 -6.43
CA GLY A 32 -1.52 -11.87 -6.98
C GLY A 32 -1.42 -11.03 -8.26
N PRO A 33 -2.19 -11.38 -9.31
CA PRO A 33 -2.22 -10.63 -10.57
C PRO A 33 -2.61 -9.16 -10.39
N ALA A 34 -3.70 -8.89 -9.66
CA ALA A 34 -4.17 -7.51 -9.46
C ALA A 34 -3.17 -6.65 -8.65
N ALA A 35 -2.43 -7.25 -7.70
CA ALA A 35 -1.37 -6.53 -7.00
C ALA A 35 -0.15 -6.25 -7.91
N ALA A 36 0.15 -7.16 -8.83
CA ALA A 36 1.20 -6.96 -9.83
C ALA A 36 0.82 -5.86 -10.83
N GLU A 37 -0.43 -5.81 -11.29
CA GLU A 37 -0.96 -4.74 -12.15
C GLU A 37 -0.84 -3.38 -11.45
N LEU A 38 -1.35 -3.28 -10.21
CA LEU A 38 -1.25 -2.04 -9.43
C LEU A 38 0.21 -1.62 -9.19
N ARG A 39 1.15 -2.56 -9.00
CA ARG A 39 2.58 -2.24 -8.92
C ARG A 39 3.09 -1.56 -10.18
N GLN A 40 2.74 -2.10 -11.35
CA GLN A 40 3.16 -1.54 -12.63
C GLN A 40 2.54 -0.15 -12.86
N GLU A 41 1.28 0.05 -12.50
CA GLU A 41 0.62 1.35 -12.56
C GLU A 41 1.31 2.38 -11.67
N LEU A 42 1.51 2.07 -10.39
CA LEU A 42 2.22 2.94 -9.45
C LEU A 42 3.64 3.26 -9.89
N TRP A 43 4.32 2.34 -10.57
CA TRP A 43 5.66 2.59 -11.10
C TRP A 43 5.67 3.54 -12.30
N LYS A 44 4.67 3.41 -13.18
CA LYS A 44 4.46 4.37 -14.29
C LYS A 44 4.22 5.76 -13.73
N GLU A 45 3.38 5.86 -12.69
CA GLU A 45 3.01 7.12 -12.02
C GLU A 45 3.95 7.54 -10.88
N ARG A 46 5.14 6.95 -10.77
CA ARG A 46 6.04 7.22 -9.63
C ARG A 46 6.39 8.70 -9.46
N ARG A 47 6.43 9.47 -10.54
CA ARG A 47 6.66 10.92 -10.50
C ARG A 47 5.49 11.68 -9.87
N GLU A 48 4.24 11.21 -10.08
CA GLU A 48 3.07 11.75 -9.40
C GLU A 48 3.18 11.46 -7.89
N ILE A 49 3.59 10.26 -7.52
CA ILE A 49 3.81 9.88 -6.11
C ILE A 49 4.88 10.78 -5.46
N GLU A 50 5.99 11.04 -6.14
CA GLU A 50 7.04 11.97 -5.69
C GLU A 50 6.51 13.40 -5.52
N ALA A 51 5.69 13.88 -6.47
CA ALA A 51 5.08 15.20 -6.42
C ALA A 51 4.07 15.32 -5.26
N ILE A 52 3.26 14.31 -5.02
CA ILE A 52 2.33 14.22 -3.89
C ILE A 52 3.11 14.26 -2.57
N ALA A 53 4.17 13.46 -2.45
CA ALA A 53 5.02 13.46 -1.26
C ALA A 53 5.67 14.83 -1.02
N LYS A 54 6.18 15.48 -2.07
CA LYS A 54 6.74 16.84 -2.01
C LYS A 54 5.69 17.86 -1.55
N HIS A 55 4.50 17.81 -2.12
CA HIS A 55 3.41 18.73 -1.79
C HIS A 55 3.00 18.63 -0.32
N HIS A 56 2.80 17.42 0.19
CA HIS A 56 2.32 17.22 1.57
C HIS A 56 3.38 17.47 2.63
N LEU A 57 4.67 17.30 2.31
CA LEU A 57 5.73 17.56 3.28
C LEU A 57 6.09 19.04 3.36
N GLY A 58 5.80 19.84 2.33
CA GLY A 58 6.01 21.29 2.36
C GLY A 58 7.47 21.72 2.52
N LEU A 59 8.42 20.80 2.30
CA LEU A 59 9.85 21.06 2.42
C LEU A 59 10.33 21.63 1.07
N GLY A 60 11.09 22.72 1.11
CA GLY A 60 11.32 23.70 0.02
C GLY A 60 11.63 23.20 -1.40
N SER A 61 11.65 24.13 -2.36
CA SER A 61 11.75 23.85 -3.80
C SER A 61 12.96 23.02 -4.22
N GLU A 62 14.10 23.14 -3.52
CA GLU A 62 15.38 22.47 -3.84
C GLU A 62 15.47 21.01 -3.38
N LEU A 63 14.41 20.46 -2.79
CA LEU A 63 14.43 19.11 -2.24
C LEU A 63 13.97 18.08 -3.28
N SER A 64 14.63 16.92 -3.27
CA SER A 64 14.30 15.81 -4.15
C SER A 64 13.61 14.69 -3.38
N TYR A 65 12.62 14.09 -4.05
CA TYR A 65 11.87 12.95 -3.57
C TYR A 65 12.03 11.88 -4.64
N THR A 66 12.45 10.69 -4.23
CA THR A 66 12.72 9.59 -5.15
C THR A 66 12.00 8.35 -4.68
N VAL A 67 11.08 7.85 -5.48
CA VAL A 67 10.49 6.52 -5.27
C VAL A 67 11.58 5.48 -5.49
N LEU A 68 11.75 4.60 -4.49
CA LEU A 68 12.74 3.52 -4.59
C LEU A 68 12.27 2.41 -5.54
N GLU A 69 13.23 1.61 -6.01
CA GLU A 69 13.02 0.48 -6.93
C GLU A 69 11.88 -0.44 -6.49
N GLN A 70 11.10 -0.96 -7.45
CA GLN A 70 9.95 -1.84 -7.18
C GLN A 70 10.31 -3.07 -6.32
N SER A 71 11.55 -3.56 -6.40
CA SER A 71 12.04 -4.68 -5.59
C SER A 71 12.07 -4.38 -4.09
N THR A 72 12.06 -3.10 -3.71
CA THR A 72 12.03 -2.65 -2.31
C THR A 72 10.61 -2.49 -1.75
N TRP A 73 9.60 -2.64 -2.59
CA TRP A 73 8.21 -2.37 -2.20
C TRP A 73 7.66 -3.48 -1.32
N ILE A 74 6.86 -3.10 -0.34
CA ILE A 74 6.28 -4.03 0.63
C ILE A 74 4.80 -4.20 0.32
N GLN A 75 4.39 -5.43 0.00
CA GLN A 75 2.98 -5.76 -0.18
C GLN A 75 2.42 -6.36 1.11
N GLY A 76 1.48 -5.66 1.73
CA GLY A 76 0.64 -6.22 2.78
C GLY A 76 -0.63 -6.87 2.21
N GLY A 77 -1.53 -7.29 3.10
CA GLY A 77 -2.82 -7.88 2.67
C GLY A 77 -3.77 -6.89 1.98
N PHE A 78 -3.62 -5.59 2.24
CA PHE A 78 -4.53 -4.56 1.73
C PHE A 78 -3.83 -3.34 1.12
N ASN A 79 -2.52 -3.20 1.32
CA ASN A 79 -1.78 -2.01 0.91
C ASN A 79 -0.49 -2.43 0.19
N ILE A 80 -0.14 -1.71 -0.87
CA ILE A 80 1.22 -1.67 -1.40
C ILE A 80 1.90 -0.46 -0.78
N CYS A 81 3.03 -0.70 -0.14
CA CYS A 81 3.85 0.33 0.48
C CYS A 81 5.02 0.64 -0.45
N VAL A 82 5.05 1.87 -0.95
CA VAL A 82 6.06 2.42 -1.86
C VAL A 82 7.04 3.26 -1.03
N PRO A 83 8.29 2.79 -0.84
CA PRO A 83 9.29 3.58 -0.14
C PRO A 83 9.71 4.79 -0.96
N ILE A 84 9.85 5.93 -0.31
CA ILE A 84 10.32 7.17 -0.91
C ILE A 84 11.49 7.68 -0.08
N GLU A 85 12.58 8.04 -0.75
CA GLU A 85 13.69 8.75 -0.14
C GLU A 85 13.55 10.25 -0.42
N ALA A 86 13.46 11.04 0.66
CA ALA A 86 13.44 12.49 0.59
C ALA A 86 14.81 13.03 0.99
N ASN A 87 15.50 13.65 0.04
CA ASN A 87 16.78 14.32 0.28
C ASN A 87 16.53 15.79 0.59
N LEU A 88 16.73 16.15 1.85
CA LEU A 88 16.47 17.46 2.43
C LEU A 88 17.77 18.27 2.58
N GLY A 89 18.68 18.15 1.61
CA GLY A 89 20.03 18.70 1.65
C GLY A 89 20.95 17.87 2.57
N LYS A 90 21.14 18.31 3.82
CA LYS A 90 22.04 17.65 4.79
C LYS A 90 21.43 16.42 5.47
N LEU A 91 20.13 16.19 5.29
CA LEU A 91 19.37 15.12 5.92
C LEU A 91 18.64 14.30 4.86
N SER A 92 18.67 12.98 4.98
CA SER A 92 17.79 12.09 4.21
C SER A 92 16.72 11.53 5.13
N LYS A 93 15.46 11.55 4.67
CA LYS A 93 14.32 10.99 5.38
C LYS A 93 13.68 9.90 4.52
N LYS A 94 13.40 8.75 5.12
CA LYS A 94 12.64 7.68 4.48
C LYS A 94 11.16 7.85 4.79
N LEU A 95 10.35 7.76 3.76
CA LEU A 95 8.90 7.87 3.81
C LEU A 95 8.29 6.61 3.20
N ILE A 96 7.05 6.34 3.57
CA ILE A 96 6.29 5.23 2.99
C ILE A 96 4.98 5.80 2.46
N PHE A 97 4.80 5.74 1.14
CA PHE A 97 3.52 6.00 0.51
C PHE A 97 2.71 4.71 0.49
N ARG A 98 1.55 4.71 1.12
CA ARG A 98 0.70 3.52 1.25
C ARG A 98 -0.49 3.64 0.33
N CYS A 99 -0.55 2.76 -0.66
CA CYS A 99 -1.63 2.70 -1.63
C CYS A 99 -2.53 1.50 -1.31
N PRO A 100 -3.84 1.68 -1.07
CA PRO A 100 -4.76 0.56 -0.88
C PRO A 100 -4.90 -0.24 -2.18
N MET A 101 -5.07 -1.55 -2.03
CA MET A 101 -5.39 -2.48 -3.10
C MET A 101 -6.91 -2.64 -3.17
N PRO A 102 -7.61 -2.05 -4.16
CA PRO A 102 -9.07 -2.12 -4.23
C PRO A 102 -9.59 -3.56 -4.28
N GLN A 103 -8.87 -4.44 -4.98
CA GLN A 103 -9.16 -5.87 -5.08
C GLN A 103 -9.18 -6.58 -3.73
N ALA A 104 -8.42 -6.10 -2.74
CA ALA A 104 -8.35 -6.72 -1.42
C ALA A 104 -9.59 -6.43 -0.56
N CYS A 105 -10.41 -5.45 -0.95
CA CYS A 105 -11.63 -5.08 -0.24
C CYS A 105 -12.76 -6.11 -0.45
N ARG A 106 -13.65 -6.23 0.54
CA ARG A 106 -14.79 -7.14 0.45
C ARG A 106 -15.88 -6.50 -0.40
N LYS A 107 -16.19 -7.15 -1.54
CA LYS A 107 -17.25 -6.79 -2.49
C LYS A 107 -17.01 -5.43 -3.16
N HIS A 108 -17.52 -5.28 -4.39
CA HIS A 108 -17.59 -3.99 -5.10
C HIS A 108 -18.64 -3.07 -4.48
N ILE A 109 -18.61 -2.89 -3.16
CA ILE A 109 -19.43 -1.92 -2.46
C ILE A 109 -18.67 -0.60 -2.51
N PRO A 110 -19.23 0.43 -3.18
CA PRO A 110 -18.63 1.77 -3.21
C PRO A 110 -18.31 2.25 -1.79
N GLY A 111 -17.15 2.88 -1.61
CA GLY A 111 -16.72 3.43 -0.31
C GLY A 111 -16.04 2.44 0.64
N THR A 112 -15.96 1.14 0.32
CA THR A 112 -15.26 0.17 1.21
C THR A 112 -13.78 0.50 1.40
N VAL A 113 -13.13 1.02 0.35
CA VAL A 113 -11.73 1.49 0.43
C VAL A 113 -11.65 2.70 1.35
N ASP A 114 -12.54 3.68 1.19
CA ASP A 114 -12.55 4.91 1.97
C ASP A 114 -12.86 4.66 3.46
N GLU A 115 -13.81 3.78 3.76
CA GLU A 115 -14.10 3.33 5.12
C GLU A 115 -12.85 2.74 5.77
N LYS A 116 -12.15 1.84 5.04
CA LYS A 116 -10.95 1.19 5.54
C LYS A 116 -9.80 2.18 5.75
N LEU A 117 -9.58 3.09 4.79
CA LEU A 117 -8.60 4.17 4.90
C LEU A 117 -8.91 5.08 6.10
N SER A 118 -10.17 5.44 6.29
CA SER A 118 -10.61 6.29 7.40
C SER A 118 -10.41 5.62 8.75
N CYS A 119 -10.68 4.31 8.85
CA CYS A 119 -10.40 3.53 10.06
C CYS A 119 -8.91 3.47 10.37
N GLU A 120 -8.08 3.21 9.36
CA GLU A 120 -6.63 3.16 9.51
C GLU A 120 -6.07 4.53 9.93
N LEU A 121 -6.54 5.60 9.29
CA LEU A 121 -6.19 6.98 9.64
C LEU A 121 -6.57 7.31 11.09
N GLY A 122 -7.82 7.04 11.48
CA GLY A 122 -8.30 7.27 12.84
C GLY A 122 -7.47 6.52 13.88
N ALA A 123 -7.07 5.27 13.59
CA ALA A 123 -6.21 4.50 14.47
C ALA A 123 -4.81 5.13 14.62
N TYR A 124 -4.18 5.56 13.52
CA TYR A 124 -2.88 6.24 13.58
C TYR A 124 -2.96 7.54 14.39
N MET A 125 -3.94 8.39 14.11
CA MET A 125 -4.12 9.65 14.84
C MET A 125 -4.34 9.42 16.33
N TRP A 126 -5.19 8.45 16.68
CA TRP A 126 -5.46 8.11 18.07
C TRP A 126 -4.21 7.60 18.79
N MET A 127 -3.45 6.69 18.16
CA MET A 127 -2.22 6.17 18.76
C MET A 127 -1.13 7.25 18.89
N GLN A 128 -1.02 8.17 17.93
CA GLN A 128 -0.07 9.28 18.02
C GLN A 128 -0.39 10.21 19.19
N ASP A 129 -1.69 10.46 19.45
CA ASP A 129 -2.14 11.31 20.54
C ASP A 129 -2.10 10.62 21.91
N LYS A 130 -2.49 9.34 21.97
CA LYS A 130 -2.70 8.62 23.24
C LYS A 130 -1.54 7.72 23.66
N CYS A 131 -0.68 7.32 22.72
CA CYS A 131 0.39 6.35 22.96
C CYS A 131 1.76 6.87 22.45
N PRO A 132 2.25 8.03 22.91
CA PRO A 132 3.48 8.64 22.39
C PRO A 132 4.74 7.77 22.59
N ASP A 133 4.75 6.91 23.61
CA ASP A 133 5.86 6.01 23.89
C ASP A 133 5.91 4.79 22.96
N ILE A 134 4.81 4.50 22.25
CA ILE A 134 4.76 3.42 21.28
C ILE A 134 5.33 3.93 19.95
N ARG A 135 6.43 3.32 19.51
CA ARG A 135 7.02 3.61 18.22
C ARG A 135 6.12 3.13 17.08
N ILE A 136 5.30 4.04 16.58
CA ILE A 136 4.51 3.86 15.36
C ILE A 136 5.04 4.76 14.24
N LEU A 137 4.68 4.45 12.99
CA LEU A 137 4.95 5.34 11.86
C LEU A 137 4.19 6.65 12.08
N THR A 138 4.89 7.77 11.94
CA THR A 138 4.26 9.09 11.97
C THR A 138 3.43 9.27 10.71
N TYR A 139 2.10 9.33 10.87
CA TYR A 139 1.20 9.71 9.80
C TYR A 139 1.47 11.16 9.38
N THR A 140 1.58 11.39 8.07
CA THR A 140 1.90 12.71 7.52
C THR A 140 0.72 13.32 6.78
N ALA A 141 0.10 12.59 5.85
CA ALA A 141 -0.98 13.12 5.01
C ALA A 141 -1.80 12.02 4.33
N LEU A 142 -2.99 12.41 3.83
CA LEU A 142 -3.84 11.63 2.93
C LEU A 142 -3.82 12.30 1.56
N ALA A 143 -3.71 11.51 0.50
CA ALA A 143 -3.89 11.95 -0.87
C ALA A 143 -4.96 11.07 -1.54
N SER A 144 -5.80 11.69 -2.37
CA SER A 144 -6.79 11.01 -3.20
C SER A 144 -6.62 11.49 -4.64
N ARG A 145 -6.74 10.58 -5.60
CA ARG A 145 -6.86 10.98 -7.01
C ARG A 145 -8.24 11.59 -7.20
N THR A 146 -8.31 12.86 -7.60
CA THR A 146 -9.55 13.41 -8.13
C THR A 146 -9.80 12.72 -9.47
N ALA A 147 -10.98 12.12 -9.65
CA ALA A 147 -11.39 11.69 -10.98
C ALA A 147 -11.54 12.97 -11.82
N ASP A 148 -10.74 13.09 -12.89
CA ASP A 148 -11.01 14.08 -13.92
C ASP A 148 -12.41 13.79 -14.48
N MET A 149 -13.31 14.78 -14.38
CA MET A 149 -14.64 14.76 -15.00
C MET A 149 -14.54 15.06 -16.50
#